data_AF-A0A4P5VJA3-F1
#
_entry.id   AF-A0A4P5VJA3-F1
#
_cell.length_a   1.000
_cell.length_b   1.000
_cell.length_c   1.000
_cell.angle_alpha   90.00
_cell.angle_beta   90.00
_cell.angle_gamma   90.00
#
_symmetry.space_group_name_H-M   'P 1'
#
loop_
_entity.id
_entity.type
_entity.pdbx_description
1 polymer ?
#
loop_
_entity_poly.entity_id
_entity_poly.type
_entity_poly.pdbx_seq_one_letter_code
_entity_poly.pdbx_strand_id
1 'polypeptide(L)' 'MNERLRILQRQPRRISITLSFHVHDELLKRSEEEGRSMSNLCAFLLEDALRHSNGALPAAMGNGTVHANNELRPRPRSPF' A
#
# COMPACT_ATOMS: atom_id res chain seq x y z
N MET A 1 -17.39 -1.80 -24.10
CA MET A 1 -18.30 -0.86 -23.41
C MET A 1 -17.80 -0.52 -22.00
N ASN A 2 -16.51 -0.21 -21.76
CA ASN A 2 -15.98 0.08 -20.40
C ASN A 2 -14.93 1.22 -20.35
N GLU A 3 -14.63 1.89 -21.46
CA GLU A 3 -13.64 2.98 -21.53
C GLU A 3 -14.12 4.25 -20.79
N ARG A 4 -15.42 4.57 -20.94
CA ARG A 4 -16.03 5.79 -20.40
C ARG A 4 -16.07 5.82 -18.86
N LEU A 5 -16.10 4.65 -18.22
CA LEU A 5 -16.07 4.55 -16.75
C LEU A 5 -14.68 4.81 -16.16
N ARG A 6 -13.59 4.48 -16.88
CA ARG A 6 -12.21 4.75 -16.42
C ARG A 6 -11.86 6.24 -16.51
N ILE A 7 -12.46 6.96 -17.46
CA ILE A 7 -12.26 8.41 -17.61
C ILE A 7 -13.02 9.16 -16.50
N LEU A 8 -14.21 8.67 -16.09
CA LEU A 8 -15.00 9.27 -15.01
C LEU A 8 -14.34 9.16 -13.62
N GLN A 9 -13.43 8.20 -13.42
CA GLN A 9 -12.70 8.00 -12.16
C GLN A 9 -11.55 9.00 -11.94
N ARG A 10 -11.17 9.80 -12.94
CA ARG A 10 -10.10 10.82 -12.81
C ARG A 10 -10.62 12.18 -12.35
N GLN A 11 -11.85 12.24 -11.83
CA GLN A 11 -12.37 13.48 -11.27
C GLN A 11 -11.64 13.82 -9.97
N PRO A 12 -11.14 15.06 -9.80
CA PRO A 12 -10.55 15.50 -8.55
C PRO A 12 -11.55 15.31 -7.41
N ARG A 13 -11.18 14.51 -6.40
CA ARG A 13 -11.98 14.38 -5.18
C ARG A 13 -11.37 15.27 -4.10
N ARG A 14 -12.15 16.24 -3.62
CA ARG A 14 -11.74 17.08 -2.50
C ARG A 14 -11.99 16.36 -1.19
N ILE A 15 -10.95 16.23 -0.39
CA ILE A 15 -11.02 15.70 0.98
C ILE A 15 -10.68 16.82 1.96
N SER A 16 -11.33 16.81 3.11
CA SER A 16 -11.03 17.67 4.25
C SER A 16 -10.62 16.78 5.40
N ILE A 17 -9.49 17.09 6.04
CA ILE A 17 -8.97 16.35 7.18
C ILE A 17 -8.60 17.34 8.28
N THR A 18 -8.74 16.91 9.53
CA THR A 18 -8.24 17.66 10.68
C THR A 18 -6.83 17.17 11.00
N LEU A 19 -5.88 18.11 11.09
CA LEU A 19 -4.48 17.84 11.42
C LEU A 19 -4.12 18.56 12.72
N SER A 20 -3.08 18.09 13.40
CA SER A 20 -2.49 18.85 14.51
C SER A 20 -1.83 20.12 13.98
N PHE A 21 -1.76 21.15 14.83
CA PHE A 21 -1.15 22.44 14.49
C PHE A 21 0.28 22.28 13.95
N HIS A 22 1.11 21.49 14.64
CA HIS A 22 2.50 21.26 14.24
C HIS A 22 2.63 20.65 12.84
N VAL A 23 1.75 19.72 12.47
CA VAL A 23 1.79 19.09 11.14
C VAL A 23 1.38 20.10 10.07
N HIS A 24 0.35 20.89 10.34
CA HIS A 24 -0.08 21.95 9.42
C HIS A 24 1.03 22.99 9.20
N ASP A 25 1.69 23.43 10.27
CA ASP A 25 2.76 24.43 10.22
C ASP A 25 3.97 23.96 9.41
N GLU A 26 4.45 22.74 9.66
CA GLU A 26 5.56 22.15 8.89
C GLU A 26 5.23 21.98 7.41
N LEU A 27 4.00 21.54 7.09
CA LEU A 27 3.57 21.42 5.70
C LEU A 27 3.47 22.79 5.01
N LEU A 28 2.99 23.82 5.70
CA LEU A 28 2.94 25.18 5.18
C LEU A 28 4.35 25.69 4.86
N LYS A 29 5.26 25.63 5.83
CA LYS A 29 6.64 26.06 5.67
C LYS A 29 7.33 25.35 4.50
N ARG A 30 7.20 24.03 4.43
CA ARG A 30 7.76 23.24 3.33
C ARG A 30 7.15 23.60 1.97
N SER A 31 5.85 23.91 1.93
CA SER A 31 5.19 24.33 0.69
C SER A 31 5.73 25.67 0.17
N GLU A 32 6.02 26.61 1.08
CA GLU A 32 6.62 27.90 0.78
C GLU A 32 8.08 27.75 0.31
N GLU A 33 8.88 26.94 1.01
CA GLU A 33 10.27 26.64 0.66
C GLU A 33 10.39 25.98 -0.73
N GLU A 34 9.50 25.03 -1.05
CA GLU A 34 9.47 24.35 -2.35
C GLU A 34 8.76 25.18 -3.45
N GLY A 35 8.19 26.35 -3.12
CA GLY A 35 7.49 27.23 -4.06
C GLY A 35 6.24 26.58 -4.69
N ARG A 36 5.53 25.72 -3.95
CA ARG A 36 4.35 24.99 -4.44
C ARG A 36 3.17 25.15 -3.50
N SER A 37 1.95 25.01 -4.03
CA SER A 37 0.77 25.09 -3.19
C SER A 37 0.70 23.92 -2.20
N MET A 38 0.17 24.21 -1.02
CA MET A 38 -0.08 23.23 0.04
C MET A 38 -0.82 21.98 -0.48
N SER A 39 -1.88 22.17 -1.27
CA SER A 39 -2.65 21.07 -1.86
C SER A 39 -1.80 20.17 -2.77
N ASN A 40 -0.86 20.75 -3.53
CA ASN A 40 0.02 20.00 -4.42
C ASN A 40 1.08 19.22 -3.63
N LEU A 41 1.65 19.84 -2.58
CA LEU A 41 2.55 19.15 -1.66
C LEU A 41 1.86 17.96 -0.98
N CYS A 42 0.65 18.16 -0.45
CA CYS A 42 -0.14 17.10 0.15
C CYS A 42 -0.45 15.97 -0.84
N ALA A 43 -0.82 16.29 -2.08
CA ALA A 43 -1.04 15.28 -3.12
C ALA A 43 0.22 14.45 -3.38
N PHE A 44 1.37 15.11 -3.56
CA PHE A 44 2.66 14.45 -3.75
C PHE A 44 3.01 13.52 -2.59
N LEU A 45 2.90 14.00 -1.34
CA LEU A 45 3.21 13.20 -0.15
C LEU A 45 2.28 12.00 0.00
N LEU A 46 0.99 12.16 -0.30
CA LEU A 46 0.01 11.06 -0.27
C LEU A 46 0.33 10.02 -1.35
N GLU A 47 0.66 10.45 -2.57
CA GLU A 47 1.07 9.54 -3.64
C GLU A 47 2.35 8.78 -3.31
N ASP A 48 3.36 9.47 -2.73
CA ASP A 48 4.64 8.87 -2.33
C ASP A 48 4.45 7.84 -1.21
N ALA A 49 3.68 8.20 -0.17
CA ALA A 49 3.38 7.29 0.94
C ALA A 49 2.66 6.02 0.44
N LEU A 50 1.71 6.14 -0.49
CA LEU A 50 0.99 4.99 -1.06
C LEU A 50 1.89 4.12 -1.94
N ARG A 51 2.83 4.71 -2.69
CA ARG A 51 3.84 3.96 -3.47
C ARG A 51 4.75 3.13 -2.57
N HIS A 52 5.22 3.70 -1.46
CA HIS A 52 6.12 3.03 -0.51
C HIS A 52 5.41 2.01 0.39
N SER A 53 4.14 2.24 0.73
CA SER A 53 3.30 1.29 1.47
C SER A 53 3.15 -0.06 0.75
N ASN A 54 3.09 -0.03 -0.58
CA ASN A 54 2.84 -1.22 -1.40
C ASN A 54 4.06 -2.18 -1.47
N GLY A 55 5.21 -1.80 -0.90
CA GLY A 55 6.39 -2.65 -0.75
C GLY A 55 6.62 -3.19 0.67
N ALA A 56 5.80 -2.80 1.65
CA ALA A 56 6.02 -3.09 3.07
C ALA A 56 4.80 -3.74 3.74
N LEU A 57 4.25 -4.78 3.11
CA LEU A 57 3.72 -5.90 3.90
C LEU A 57 4.87 -6.90 4.01
N PRO A 58 5.51 -7.07 5.17
CA PRO A 58 6.33 -8.25 5.38
C PRO A 58 5.40 -9.46 5.23
N ALA A 59 5.69 -10.31 4.24
CA ALA A 59 5.16 -11.66 4.11
C ALA A 59 5.68 -12.58 5.25
N ALA A 60 5.69 -12.06 6.48
CA ALA A 60 6.22 -12.67 7.68
C ALA A 60 5.27 -12.44 8.86
N MET A 61 4.01 -12.83 8.69
CA MET A 61 3.30 -13.54 9.75
C MET A 61 3.07 -14.98 9.29
N GLY A 62 4.18 -15.71 9.18
CA GLY A 62 4.16 -17.14 9.44
C GLY A 62 4.00 -17.34 10.93
N ASN A 63 2.82 -17.77 11.37
CA ASN A 63 2.71 -18.57 12.59
C ASN A 63 1.50 -19.50 12.47
N GLY A 64 1.81 -20.74 12.10
CA GLY A 64 0.85 -21.80 11.83
C GLY A 64 1.58 -23.08 11.48
N THR A 65 2.52 -23.48 12.34
CA THR A 65 2.98 -24.87 12.46
C THR A 65 1.76 -25.81 12.50
N VAL A 66 1.50 -26.50 11.40
CA VAL A 66 0.78 -27.78 11.42
C VAL A 66 1.66 -28.81 10.73
N HIS A 67 2.18 -29.69 11.56
CA HIS A 67 2.82 -30.95 11.22
C HIS A 67 1.97 -31.73 10.19
N ALA A 68 2.56 -32.08 9.05
CA ALA A 68 2.13 -33.21 8.23
C ALA A 68 3.37 -33.92 7.69
N ASN A 69 4.18 -34.45 8.61
CA ASN A 69 5.04 -35.58 8.30
C ASN A 69 4.13 -36.76 7.98
N ASN A 70 4.17 -37.27 6.75
CA ASN A 70 4.38 -38.70 6.46
C ASN A 70 3.82 -39.11 5.09
N GLU A 71 4.42 -38.68 3.98
CA GLU A 71 4.25 -39.40 2.71
C GLU A 71 5.53 -39.30 1.89
N LEU A 72 6.45 -40.25 2.06
CA LEU A 72 7.42 -40.72 1.07
C LEU A 72 8.23 -41.88 1.67
N ARG A 73 7.73 -43.11 1.54
CA ARG A 73 8.59 -44.30 1.52
C ARG A 73 8.36 -45.05 0.20
N PRO A 74 9.42 -45.56 -0.45
CA PRO A 74 9.33 -46.18 -1.76
C PRO A 74 8.74 -47.58 -1.69
N ARG A 75 8.06 -48.00 -2.78
CA ARG A 75 7.54 -49.36 -2.98
C ARG A 75 8.68 -50.39 -3.00
N PRO A 76 8.46 -51.59 -2.45
CA PRO A 76 8.99 -52.82 -3.04
C PRO A 76 7.86 -53.72 -3.56
N ARG A 77 8.21 -54.47 -4.60
CA ARG A 77 7.38 -55.36 -5.42
C ARG A 77 6.78 -56.54 -4.61
N SER A 78 5.66 -57.03 -5.14
CA SER A 78 5.00 -58.35 -4.94
C SER A 78 5.99 -59.51 -4.75
N PRO A 79 5.63 -60.61 -4.05
CA PRO A 79 4.70 -61.60 -4.64
C PRO A 79 3.77 -62.32 -3.65
N PHE A 80 2.56 -62.65 -4.12
CA PHE A 80 1.77 -63.89 -3.99
C PHE A 80 0.29 -63.55 -4.23
#